data_AF-A0A8J5MDN0-F1
#
_entry.id   AF-A0A8J5MDN0-F1
#
_cell.length_a   1.000
_cell.length_b   1.000
_cell.length_c   1.000
_cell.angle_alpha   90.00
_cell.angle_beta   90.00
_cell.angle_gamma   90.00
#
_symmetry.space_group_name_H-M   'P 1'
#
loop_
_entity.id
_entity.type
_entity.pdbx_description
1 polymer ?
#
loop_
_entity_poly.entity_id
_entity_poly.type
_entity_poly.pdbx_seq_one_letter_code
_entity_poly.pdbx_strand_id
1 'polypeptide(L)'
;LWRVDRDATRGRLLRATRNVKTGESVVRDRAYGNVVLSANRVALCAVCMRAADADICCDDCSEGFFCSEECQEKLQDVHEKECEALEEVDLIATKTSTDVDLLRLLIRILASRSHDAADGKFRMDEEGNVRSSYANVKDLVHVLDKEAGPWADHVRAGAQKILEDLLDECHLPVEEILVIAAQINENSYSLDALDEKHLVAAVGLFPICGLINHSCQPNCTWSNAGDSIMEVRALRDIKEGEEITLSYIDIDKERNERQKELRDTKHFDCQCERCSTPLSESIDRYLEGFRCPRCSVKAPEEKDCLLAHVEDKLVCPNCQLDVSVAAVASAVFTAKIKVAKAKQSLNQFKYADVVTQLAGLTKGVEVHGQMIPFHRGHGVAIAVARLLSDAHIKLDNVVQAYELRKQLVKALQLVSWHNHLPLALAHFEYAQAIRRMLLHPTTPLPENLDHDELQQEMRASYEGFSDICAVCLGKPHPLRHRALAALTF
;
A
#
# COMPACT_ATOMS: atom_id res chain seq x y z
N LEU A 1 -16.97 -16.10 10.52
CA LEU A 1 -15.52 -16.28 10.24
C LEU A 1 -14.67 -15.61 11.31
N TRP A 2 -15.05 -14.41 11.72
CA TRP A 2 -14.38 -13.63 12.77
C TRP A 2 -15.38 -13.21 13.86
N ARG A 3 -14.84 -12.74 14.99
CA ARG A 3 -15.59 -12.03 16.03
C ARG A 3 -14.84 -10.76 16.41
N VAL A 4 -15.57 -9.71 16.80
CA VAL A 4 -14.97 -8.53 17.43
C VAL A 4 -14.59 -8.92 18.86
N ASP A 5 -13.36 -8.59 19.25
CA ASP A 5 -12.81 -8.80 20.58
C ASP A 5 -12.09 -7.52 21.04
N ARG A 6 -11.60 -7.49 22.28
CA ARG A 6 -10.91 -6.34 22.86
C ARG A 6 -9.60 -6.75 23.52
N ASP A 7 -8.55 -6.04 23.15
CA ASP A 7 -7.24 -6.04 23.80
C ASP A 7 -7.14 -4.82 24.73
N ALA A 8 -6.53 -5.02 25.90
CA ALA A 8 -6.46 -4.00 26.93
C ALA A 8 -5.63 -2.76 26.50
N THR A 9 -4.64 -2.94 25.63
CA THR A 9 -3.74 -1.86 25.19
C THR A 9 -4.02 -1.42 23.76
N ARG A 10 -4.41 -2.36 22.88
CA ARG A 10 -4.63 -2.09 21.45
C ARG A 10 -6.09 -1.80 21.08
N GLY A 11 -7.01 -1.88 22.04
CA GLY A 11 -8.43 -1.58 21.79
C GLY A 11 -9.15 -2.74 21.11
N ARG A 12 -10.05 -2.45 20.17
CA ARG A 12 -10.81 -3.50 19.47
C ARG A 12 -9.94 -4.21 18.43
N LEU A 13 -10.28 -5.46 18.17
CA LEU A 13 -9.61 -6.28 17.15
C LEU A 13 -10.55 -7.35 16.61
N LEU A 14 -10.17 -7.98 15.50
CA LEU A 14 -10.85 -9.16 14.97
C LEU A 14 -10.06 -10.44 15.30
N ARG A 15 -10.75 -11.46 15.81
CA ARG A 15 -10.18 -12.81 15.97
C ARG A 15 -10.86 -13.82 15.06
N ALA A 16 -10.09 -14.74 14.52
CA ALA A 16 -10.61 -15.89 13.81
C ALA A 16 -11.45 -16.78 14.76
N THR A 17 -12.62 -17.21 14.30
CA THR A 17 -13.53 -18.13 15.04
C THR A 17 -13.35 -19.59 14.65
N ARG A 18 -12.48 -19.85 13.68
CA ARG A 18 -12.03 -21.17 13.22
C ARG A 18 -10.68 -21.05 12.54
N ASN A 19 -10.07 -22.16 12.18
CA ASN A 19 -8.92 -22.17 11.28
C ASN A 19 -9.31 -21.60 9.90
N VAL A 20 -8.44 -20.76 9.32
CA VAL A 20 -8.58 -20.14 8.00
C VAL A 20 -7.39 -20.53 7.16
N LYS A 21 -7.62 -20.88 5.89
CA LYS A 21 -6.55 -21.32 4.99
C LYS A 21 -5.93 -20.17 4.21
N THR A 22 -4.66 -20.34 3.84
CA THR A 22 -3.95 -19.44 2.94
C THR A 22 -4.78 -19.18 1.66
N GLY A 23 -4.95 -17.91 1.30
CA GLY A 23 -5.74 -17.46 0.14
C GLY A 23 -7.26 -17.43 0.36
N GLU A 24 -7.76 -17.80 1.54
CA GLU A 24 -9.18 -17.72 1.86
C GLU A 24 -9.61 -16.26 2.09
N SER A 25 -10.83 -15.91 1.66
CA SER A 25 -11.44 -14.61 1.92
C SER A 25 -11.93 -14.56 3.37
N VAL A 26 -11.43 -13.59 4.13
CA VAL A 26 -11.67 -13.44 5.58
C VAL A 26 -12.80 -12.45 5.85
N VAL A 27 -12.77 -11.31 5.16
CA VAL A 27 -13.76 -10.22 5.25
C VAL A 27 -13.96 -9.66 3.84
N ARG A 28 -15.21 -9.40 3.46
CA ARG A 28 -15.56 -8.59 2.29
C ARG A 28 -16.37 -7.42 2.82
N ASP A 29 -15.76 -6.27 2.98
CA ASP A 29 -16.40 -5.08 3.58
C ASP A 29 -16.88 -4.16 2.45
N ARG A 30 -18.18 -3.91 2.38
CA ARG A 30 -18.74 -2.90 1.48
C ARG A 30 -18.55 -1.54 2.10
N ALA A 31 -18.02 -0.59 1.32
CA ALA A 31 -17.85 0.77 1.78
C ALA A 31 -19.17 1.31 2.35
N TYR A 32 -19.11 1.91 3.53
CA TYR A 32 -20.24 2.67 4.05
C TYR A 32 -20.48 3.92 3.22
N GLY A 33 -19.38 4.56 2.80
CA GLY A 33 -19.35 5.60 1.78
C GLY A 33 -18.01 5.56 1.06
N ASN A 34 -18.03 5.88 -0.23
CA ASN A 34 -16.84 6.02 -1.06
C ASN A 34 -17.03 7.15 -2.07
N VAL A 35 -15.90 7.69 -2.53
CA VAL A 35 -15.86 8.64 -3.64
C VAL A 35 -14.68 8.31 -4.55
N VAL A 36 -14.88 8.41 -5.86
CA VAL A 36 -13.79 8.42 -6.84
C VAL A 36 -13.03 9.73 -6.65
N LEU A 37 -11.70 9.67 -6.57
CA LEU A 37 -10.88 10.86 -6.38
C LEU A 37 -11.07 11.84 -7.54
N SER A 38 -10.93 13.13 -7.23
CA SER A 38 -11.20 14.21 -8.18
C SER A 38 -10.42 14.09 -9.50
N ALA A 39 -9.19 13.56 -9.45
CA ALA A 39 -8.36 13.33 -10.63
C ALA A 39 -8.92 12.28 -11.61
N ASN A 40 -9.81 11.40 -11.17
CA ASN A 40 -10.35 10.28 -11.95
C ASN A 40 -11.89 10.33 -12.12
N ARG A 41 -12.54 11.39 -11.62
CA ARG A 41 -14.00 11.51 -11.47
C ARG A 41 -14.77 11.25 -12.76
N VAL A 42 -14.32 11.83 -13.87
CA VAL A 42 -14.94 11.68 -15.20
C VAL A 42 -14.64 10.34 -15.87
N ALA A 43 -13.61 9.63 -15.40
CA ALA A 43 -13.10 8.42 -16.05
C ALA A 43 -13.65 7.14 -15.42
N LEU A 44 -14.15 7.22 -14.18
CA LEU A 44 -14.51 6.04 -13.40
C LEU A 44 -15.92 6.17 -12.81
N CYS A 45 -16.63 5.04 -12.82
CA CYS A 45 -17.95 4.93 -12.23
C CYS A 45 -17.91 5.18 -10.72
N ALA A 46 -18.78 6.06 -10.23
CA ALA A 46 -18.91 6.43 -8.81
C ALA A 46 -19.28 5.24 -7.90
N VAL A 47 -19.88 4.18 -8.45
CA VAL A 47 -20.32 2.99 -7.71
C VAL A 47 -19.31 1.85 -7.77
N CYS A 48 -18.88 1.46 -8.98
CA CYS A 48 -18.07 0.25 -9.15
C CYS A 48 -16.60 0.50 -9.51
N MET A 49 -16.21 1.74 -9.77
CA MET A 49 -14.84 2.14 -10.16
C MET A 49 -14.32 1.46 -11.44
N ARG A 50 -15.20 0.89 -12.26
CA ARG A 50 -14.88 0.55 -13.65
C ARG A 50 -14.91 1.81 -14.51
N ALA A 51 -14.35 1.74 -15.72
CA ALA A 51 -14.41 2.85 -16.68
C ALA A 51 -15.86 3.35 -16.83
N ALA A 52 -16.05 4.65 -16.64
CA ALA A 52 -17.33 5.30 -16.86
C ALA A 52 -17.66 5.35 -18.35
N ASP A 53 -18.95 5.35 -18.65
CA ASP A 53 -19.46 5.76 -19.95
C ASP A 53 -19.59 7.28 -19.93
N ALA A 54 -19.10 7.94 -20.98
CA ALA A 54 -19.11 9.40 -21.06
C ALA A 54 -20.53 9.96 -21.19
N ASP A 55 -21.48 9.13 -21.66
CA ASP A 55 -22.87 9.52 -21.89
C ASP A 55 -23.78 9.22 -20.68
N ILE A 56 -23.26 8.58 -19.62
CA ILE A 56 -24.04 8.23 -18.42
C ILE A 56 -23.49 9.01 -17.22
N CYS A 57 -23.99 10.23 -17.05
CA CYS A 57 -23.68 11.10 -15.93
C CYS A 57 -24.94 11.76 -15.35
N CYS A 58 -24.81 12.37 -14.18
CA CYS A 58 -25.85 13.25 -13.65
C CYS A 58 -25.81 14.60 -14.37
N ASP A 59 -26.93 15.00 -14.96
CA ASP A 59 -27.08 16.26 -15.70
C ASP A 59 -27.13 17.50 -14.77
N ASP A 60 -27.47 17.31 -13.49
CA ASP A 60 -27.65 18.41 -12.55
C ASP A 60 -26.30 18.81 -11.91
N CYS A 61 -25.68 17.92 -11.13
CA CYS A 61 -24.44 18.24 -10.42
C CYS A 61 -23.16 18.12 -11.26
N SER A 62 -23.19 17.41 -12.39
CA SER A 62 -21.97 17.05 -13.17
C SER A 62 -20.89 16.28 -12.39
N GLU A 63 -21.20 15.77 -11.20
CA GLU A 63 -20.27 15.09 -10.30
C GLU A 63 -20.34 13.55 -10.36
N GLY A 64 -21.50 13.02 -10.78
CA GLY A 64 -21.78 11.59 -10.84
C GLY A 64 -21.56 11.03 -12.24
N PHE A 65 -20.59 10.13 -12.41
CA PHE A 65 -20.34 9.39 -13.65
C PHE A 65 -20.54 7.90 -13.41
N PHE A 66 -21.11 7.19 -14.39
CA PHE A 66 -21.47 5.78 -14.25
C PHE A 66 -21.05 4.96 -15.47
N CYS A 67 -20.81 3.66 -15.27
CA CYS A 67 -20.52 2.74 -16.38
C CYS A 67 -21.78 2.14 -17.01
N SER A 68 -22.94 2.32 -16.36
CA SER A 68 -24.24 1.77 -16.78
C SER A 68 -25.37 2.43 -15.99
N GLU A 69 -26.57 2.44 -16.56
CA GLU A 69 -27.82 2.85 -15.88
C GLU A 69 -28.04 2.04 -14.59
N GLU A 70 -27.69 0.75 -14.57
CA GLU A 70 -27.76 -0.09 -13.35
C GLU A 70 -26.89 0.48 -12.21
N CYS A 71 -25.70 1.03 -12.52
CA CYS A 71 -24.87 1.67 -11.51
C CYS A 71 -25.43 3.03 -11.09
N GLN A 72 -26.06 3.77 -11.99
CA GLN A 72 -26.74 5.01 -11.66
C GLN A 72 -27.91 4.77 -10.69
N GLU A 73 -28.77 3.79 -11.01
CA GLU A 73 -29.89 3.37 -10.16
C GLU A 73 -29.43 2.91 -8.76
N LYS A 74 -28.31 2.18 -8.66
CA LYS A 74 -27.74 1.75 -7.37
C LYS A 74 -27.38 2.90 -6.44
N LEU A 75 -27.08 4.09 -6.97
CA LEU A 75 -26.71 5.26 -6.19
C LEU A 75 -27.85 6.26 -6.03
N GLN A 76 -28.94 6.13 -6.81
CA GLN A 76 -29.99 7.12 -6.98
C GLN A 76 -30.55 7.63 -5.65
N ASP A 77 -30.98 6.73 -4.76
CA ASP A 77 -31.58 7.10 -3.47
C ASP A 77 -30.65 7.95 -2.60
N VAL A 78 -29.33 7.71 -2.67
CA VAL A 78 -28.34 8.51 -1.96
C VAL A 78 -28.07 9.79 -2.74
N HIS A 79 -27.89 9.68 -4.05
CA HIS A 79 -27.51 10.77 -4.94
C HIS A 79 -28.53 11.91 -4.93
N GLU A 80 -29.83 11.59 -4.94
CA GLU A 80 -30.91 12.59 -4.83
C GLU A 80 -30.76 13.51 -3.63
N LYS A 81 -30.14 13.03 -2.54
CA LYS A 81 -29.98 13.80 -1.29
C LYS A 81 -28.68 14.58 -1.20
N GLU A 82 -27.72 14.30 -2.06
CA GLU A 82 -26.41 14.95 -2.09
C GLU A 82 -26.18 15.80 -3.34
N CYS A 83 -27.01 15.66 -4.38
CA CYS A 83 -26.77 16.20 -5.71
C CYS A 83 -26.50 17.72 -5.68
N GLU A 84 -27.36 18.49 -5.02
CA GLU A 84 -27.24 19.95 -4.89
C GLU A 84 -25.96 20.35 -4.14
N ALA A 85 -25.67 19.73 -3.00
CA ALA A 85 -24.43 19.96 -2.25
C ALA A 85 -23.14 19.59 -3.02
N LEU A 86 -23.25 18.67 -3.98
CA LEU A 86 -22.14 18.27 -4.83
C LEU A 86 -21.84 19.28 -5.94
N GLU A 87 -22.85 19.98 -6.46
CA GLU A 87 -22.72 20.97 -7.55
C GLU A 87 -21.68 22.06 -7.22
N GLU A 88 -21.68 22.56 -5.98
CA GLU A 88 -20.80 23.65 -5.53
C GLU A 88 -19.57 23.16 -4.73
N VAL A 89 -19.33 21.85 -4.66
CA VAL A 89 -18.34 21.27 -3.72
C VAL A 89 -16.91 21.73 -3.99
N ASP A 90 -16.52 21.89 -5.25
CA ASP A 90 -15.19 22.39 -5.65
C ASP A 90 -14.99 23.86 -5.23
N LEU A 91 -16.05 24.67 -5.32
CA LEU A 91 -16.03 26.07 -4.87
C LEU A 91 -15.96 26.15 -3.34
N ILE A 92 -16.72 25.32 -2.64
CA ILE A 92 -16.70 25.23 -1.17
C ILE A 92 -15.31 24.80 -0.70
N ALA A 93 -14.73 23.75 -1.28
CA ALA A 93 -13.39 23.27 -0.96
C ALA A 93 -12.35 24.39 -1.08
N THR A 94 -12.39 25.12 -2.20
CA THR A 94 -11.49 26.25 -2.47
C THR A 94 -11.65 27.38 -1.45
N LYS A 95 -12.90 27.81 -1.17
CA LYS A 95 -13.18 28.92 -0.24
C LYS A 95 -12.81 28.60 1.21
N THR A 96 -12.96 27.34 1.60
CA THR A 96 -12.75 26.89 2.99
C THR A 96 -11.36 26.30 3.22
N SER A 97 -10.57 26.12 2.16
CA SER A 97 -9.28 25.41 2.21
C SER A 97 -9.40 23.98 2.77
N THR A 98 -10.51 23.32 2.46
CA THR A 98 -10.79 21.93 2.82
C THR A 98 -10.47 21.01 1.64
N ASP A 99 -10.00 19.80 1.92
CA ASP A 99 -9.85 18.78 0.89
C ASP A 99 -11.20 18.44 0.24
N VAL A 100 -11.26 18.49 -1.09
CA VAL A 100 -12.52 18.32 -1.83
C VAL A 100 -13.04 16.88 -1.76
N ASP A 101 -12.16 15.88 -1.78
CA ASP A 101 -12.58 14.47 -1.73
C ASP A 101 -13.06 14.10 -0.31
N LEU A 102 -12.51 14.73 0.74
CA LEU A 102 -13.05 14.69 2.09
C LEU A 102 -14.46 15.28 2.17
N LEU A 103 -14.70 16.46 1.59
CA LEU A 103 -16.05 17.06 1.57
C LEU A 103 -17.06 16.17 0.84
N ARG A 104 -16.69 15.66 -0.34
CA ARG A 104 -17.54 14.74 -1.12
C ARG A 104 -17.84 13.46 -0.35
N LEU A 105 -16.85 12.91 0.37
CA LEU A 105 -17.06 11.73 1.21
C LEU A 105 -17.93 12.03 2.44
N LEU A 106 -17.79 13.20 3.06
CA LEU A 106 -18.68 13.64 4.14
C LEU A 106 -20.12 13.74 3.64
N ILE A 107 -20.34 14.44 2.53
CA ILE A 107 -21.66 14.54 1.88
C ILE A 107 -22.25 13.14 1.65
N ARG A 108 -21.49 12.23 1.03
CA ARG A 108 -21.90 10.83 0.79
C ARG A 108 -22.31 10.10 2.07
N ILE A 109 -21.52 10.25 3.14
CA ILE A 109 -21.78 9.59 4.43
C ILE A 109 -23.02 10.16 5.11
N LEU A 110 -23.21 11.49 5.07
CA LEU A 110 -24.39 12.17 5.60
C LEU A 110 -25.67 11.74 4.86
N ALA A 111 -25.62 11.72 3.53
CA ALA A 111 -26.71 11.25 2.68
C ALA A 111 -27.02 9.76 2.90
N SER A 112 -26.00 8.90 2.94
CA SER A 112 -26.18 7.46 3.17
C SER A 112 -26.75 7.16 4.55
N ARG A 113 -26.42 7.96 5.58
CA ARG A 113 -26.96 7.82 6.93
C ARG A 113 -28.48 8.02 6.97
N SER A 114 -29.03 8.91 6.17
CA SER A 114 -30.47 9.18 6.18
C SER A 114 -31.32 7.94 5.83
N HIS A 115 -30.71 6.94 5.18
CA HIS A 115 -31.34 5.66 4.81
C HIS A 115 -31.04 4.52 5.79
N ASP A 116 -30.19 4.75 6.78
CA ASP A 116 -29.70 3.71 7.69
C ASP A 116 -30.57 3.57 8.96
N ALA A 117 -30.68 2.33 9.45
CA ALA A 117 -31.35 2.00 10.71
C ALA A 117 -30.54 2.38 11.96
N ALA A 118 -29.25 2.74 11.82
CA ALA A 118 -28.32 3.19 12.86
C ALA A 118 -28.22 2.25 14.09
N ASP A 119 -28.39 0.94 13.90
CA ASP A 119 -28.53 -0.03 14.98
C ASP A 119 -27.22 -0.71 15.44
N GLY A 120 -26.09 -0.32 14.86
CA GLY A 120 -24.77 -0.84 15.21
C GLY A 120 -24.50 -2.25 14.68
N LYS A 121 -25.41 -2.83 13.89
CA LYS A 121 -25.27 -4.21 13.42
C LYS A 121 -24.57 -4.30 12.07
N PHE A 122 -23.61 -5.21 12.01
CA PHE A 122 -23.10 -5.73 10.75
C PHE A 122 -24.12 -6.69 10.14
N ARG A 123 -24.53 -6.42 8.90
CA ARG A 123 -25.38 -7.30 8.10
C ARG A 123 -24.53 -7.95 7.02
N MET A 124 -24.96 -9.08 6.49
CA MET A 124 -24.31 -9.72 5.34
C MET A 124 -25.33 -9.86 4.23
N ASP A 125 -24.94 -9.52 2.99
CA ASP A 125 -25.74 -9.85 1.80
C ASP A 125 -25.55 -11.31 1.37
N GLU A 126 -26.26 -11.74 0.33
CA GLU A 126 -26.27 -13.13 -0.15
C GLU A 126 -24.89 -13.59 -0.64
N GLU A 127 -24.06 -12.64 -1.12
CA GLU A 127 -22.68 -12.87 -1.53
C GLU A 127 -21.69 -12.85 -0.36
N GLY A 128 -22.18 -12.61 0.85
CA GLY A 128 -21.39 -12.59 2.08
C GLY A 128 -20.59 -11.30 2.28
N ASN A 129 -20.93 -10.21 1.58
CA ASN A 129 -20.35 -8.90 1.84
C ASN A 129 -21.00 -8.28 3.08
N VAL A 130 -20.15 -7.78 3.97
CA VAL A 130 -20.54 -7.10 5.18
C VAL A 130 -21.02 -5.69 4.83
N ARG A 131 -22.19 -5.32 5.37
CA ARG A 131 -22.74 -3.97 5.34
C ARG A 131 -22.79 -3.44 6.76
N SER A 132 -22.15 -2.30 6.96
CA SER A 132 -22.08 -1.59 8.24
C SER A 132 -23.22 -0.58 8.36
N SER A 133 -23.63 -0.30 9.59
CA SER A 133 -24.51 0.84 9.92
C SER A 133 -23.68 2.07 10.27
N TYR A 134 -24.31 3.23 10.31
CA TYR A 134 -23.74 4.50 10.74
C TYR A 134 -23.21 4.45 12.16
N ALA A 135 -23.86 3.71 13.06
CA ALA A 135 -23.35 3.52 14.41
C ALA A 135 -21.96 2.85 14.41
N ASN A 136 -21.66 1.99 13.42
CA ASN A 136 -20.32 1.43 13.26
C ASN A 136 -19.31 2.48 12.76
N VAL A 137 -19.75 3.48 11.98
CA VAL A 137 -18.92 4.65 11.60
C VAL A 137 -18.64 5.51 12.83
N LYS A 138 -19.66 5.86 13.63
CA LYS A 138 -19.49 6.65 14.88
C LYS A 138 -18.54 5.98 15.85
N ASP A 139 -18.49 4.65 15.82
CA ASP A 139 -17.64 3.85 16.67
C ASP A 139 -16.17 3.83 16.21
N LEU A 140 -15.80 4.32 15.03
CA LEU A 140 -14.41 4.30 14.55
C LEU A 140 -13.49 5.21 15.39
N VAL A 141 -12.21 4.82 15.49
CA VAL A 141 -11.22 5.58 16.26
C VAL A 141 -10.87 6.86 15.49
N HIS A 142 -10.70 7.96 16.20
CA HIS A 142 -10.16 9.20 15.65
C HIS A 142 -9.22 9.85 16.67
N VAL A 143 -8.41 10.81 16.22
CA VAL A 143 -7.43 11.51 17.07
C VAL A 143 -7.62 13.03 17.04
N LEU A 144 -8.88 13.46 16.91
CA LEU A 144 -9.27 14.87 16.85
C LEU A 144 -8.64 15.74 17.97
N ASP A 145 -8.52 15.19 19.19
CA ASP A 145 -7.87 15.87 20.32
C ASP A 145 -6.39 16.23 20.07
N LYS A 146 -5.73 15.49 19.17
CA LYS A 146 -4.34 15.72 18.73
C LYS A 146 -4.26 16.55 17.44
N GLU A 147 -5.33 16.57 16.64
CA GLU A 147 -5.43 17.30 15.36
C GLU A 147 -6.08 18.68 15.49
N ALA A 148 -6.34 19.14 16.72
CA ALA A 148 -6.89 20.48 16.97
C ALA A 148 -5.96 21.57 16.35
N GLY A 149 -6.52 22.39 15.46
CA GLY A 149 -5.77 23.41 14.74
C GLY A 149 -6.45 23.86 13.44
N PRO A 150 -5.70 24.50 12.52
CA PRO A 150 -6.25 25.08 11.29
C PRO A 150 -7.05 24.09 10.42
N TRP A 151 -6.66 22.82 10.42
CA TRP A 151 -7.38 21.76 9.70
C TRP A 151 -8.82 21.61 10.21
N ALA A 152 -9.03 21.58 11.53
CA ALA A 152 -10.36 21.46 12.11
C ALA A 152 -11.23 22.70 11.78
N ASP A 153 -10.63 23.88 11.76
CA ASP A 153 -11.33 25.12 11.40
C ASP A 153 -11.76 25.14 9.92
N HIS A 154 -10.91 24.66 9.02
CA HIS A 154 -11.26 24.49 7.61
C HIS A 154 -12.41 23.49 7.45
N VAL A 155 -12.32 22.33 8.10
CA VAL A 155 -13.38 21.31 8.05
C VAL A 155 -14.69 21.83 8.62
N ARG A 156 -14.68 22.61 9.71
CA ARG A 156 -15.90 23.26 10.24
C ARG A 156 -16.52 24.20 9.23
N ALA A 157 -15.72 25.05 8.59
CA ALA A 157 -16.19 25.98 7.58
C ALA A 157 -16.76 25.23 6.36
N GLY A 158 -16.10 24.16 5.90
CA GLY A 158 -16.59 23.28 4.85
C GLY A 158 -17.90 22.60 5.22
N ALA A 159 -17.97 22.02 6.43
CA ALA A 159 -19.16 21.38 6.97
C ALA A 159 -20.35 22.34 7.05
N GLN A 160 -20.15 23.58 7.51
CA GLN A 160 -21.20 24.61 7.52
C GLN A 160 -21.72 24.88 6.12
N LYS A 161 -20.82 24.96 5.12
CA LYS A 161 -21.19 25.26 3.75
C LYS A 161 -21.94 24.13 3.07
N ILE A 162 -21.48 22.88 3.18
CA ILE A 162 -22.18 21.75 2.57
C ILE A 162 -23.59 21.55 3.16
N LEU A 163 -23.81 21.94 4.42
CA LEU A 163 -25.14 21.86 5.05
C LEU A 163 -26.13 22.91 4.52
N GLU A 164 -25.67 24.00 3.89
CA GLU A 164 -26.56 24.99 3.26
C GLU A 164 -27.34 24.37 2.10
N ASP A 165 -26.74 23.40 1.40
CA ASP A 165 -27.24 22.79 0.15
C ASP A 165 -27.61 21.30 0.31
N LEU A 166 -27.43 20.72 1.51
CA LEU A 166 -27.79 19.33 1.80
C LEU A 166 -29.21 19.26 2.36
N LEU A 167 -29.97 18.21 2.02
CA LEU A 167 -31.32 18.01 2.57
C LEU A 167 -31.31 17.92 4.11
N ASP A 168 -32.30 18.55 4.76
CA ASP A 168 -32.40 18.66 6.23
C ASP A 168 -32.26 17.33 6.98
N GLU A 169 -32.80 16.24 6.44
CA GLU A 169 -32.71 14.90 7.04
C GLU A 169 -31.27 14.32 7.07
N CYS A 170 -30.38 14.86 6.25
CA CYS A 170 -28.96 14.51 6.20
C CYS A 170 -28.12 15.38 7.17
N HIS A 171 -28.71 16.38 7.84
CA HIS A 171 -27.96 17.29 8.69
C HIS A 171 -27.45 16.63 9.97
N LEU A 172 -26.28 17.07 10.42
CA LEU A 172 -25.75 16.85 11.76
C LEU A 172 -25.14 18.14 12.30
N PRO A 173 -24.99 18.28 13.62
CA PRO A 173 -24.16 19.34 14.19
C PRO A 173 -22.76 19.33 13.58
N VAL A 174 -22.23 20.52 13.27
CA VAL A 174 -20.91 20.70 12.65
C VAL A 174 -19.80 19.97 13.41
N GLU A 175 -19.85 19.96 14.74
CA GLU A 175 -18.85 19.23 15.54
C GLU A 175 -18.96 17.71 15.39
N GLU A 176 -20.15 17.15 15.15
CA GLU A 176 -20.28 15.72 14.81
C GLU A 176 -19.71 15.44 13.43
N ILE A 177 -19.90 16.34 12.46
CA ILE A 177 -19.29 16.22 11.12
C ILE A 177 -17.77 16.26 11.19
N LEU A 178 -17.21 17.13 12.02
CA LEU A 178 -15.77 17.20 12.29
C LEU A 178 -15.23 15.89 12.88
N VAL A 179 -15.98 15.24 13.79
CA VAL A 179 -15.61 13.92 14.32
C VAL A 179 -15.61 12.87 13.20
N ILE A 180 -16.61 12.87 12.31
CA ILE A 180 -16.63 11.96 11.14
C ILE A 180 -15.42 12.21 10.25
N ALA A 181 -15.06 13.47 10.00
CA ALA A 181 -13.88 13.81 9.21
C ALA A 181 -12.59 13.24 9.82
N ALA A 182 -12.43 13.34 11.15
CA ALA A 182 -11.30 12.74 11.85
C ALA A 182 -11.32 11.20 11.81
N GLN A 183 -12.51 10.58 11.81
CA GLN A 183 -12.66 9.13 11.61
C GLN A 183 -12.28 8.70 10.19
N ILE A 184 -12.61 9.50 9.18
CA ILE A 184 -12.20 9.26 7.79
C ILE A 184 -10.67 9.29 7.69
N ASN A 185 -10.01 10.31 8.26
CA ASN A 185 -8.55 10.42 8.22
C ASN A 185 -7.85 9.17 8.79
N GLU A 186 -8.41 8.60 9.86
CA GLU A 186 -7.77 7.47 10.53
C GLU A 186 -8.07 6.10 9.90
N ASN A 187 -9.25 5.92 9.30
CA ASN A 187 -9.79 4.60 8.97
C ASN A 187 -10.16 4.42 7.49
N SER A 188 -10.02 5.46 6.66
CA SER A 188 -10.30 5.33 5.22
C SER A 188 -9.20 4.56 4.50
N TYR A 189 -9.60 3.88 3.42
CA TYR A 189 -8.71 3.16 2.53
C TYR A 189 -8.78 3.75 1.13
N SER A 190 -7.62 3.94 0.51
CA SER A 190 -7.52 4.17 -0.93
C SER A 190 -7.82 2.87 -1.66
N LEU A 191 -8.54 2.92 -2.78
CA LEU A 191 -8.81 1.77 -3.65
C LEU A 191 -8.27 2.04 -5.05
N ASP A 192 -7.58 1.06 -5.63
CA ASP A 192 -7.18 1.10 -7.04
C ASP A 192 -8.39 0.82 -7.96
N ALA A 193 -8.38 1.35 -9.19
CA ALA A 193 -9.40 1.02 -10.18
C ALA A 193 -9.23 -0.41 -10.71
N LEU A 194 -10.31 -0.96 -11.28
CA LEU A 194 -10.30 -2.27 -11.92
C LEU A 194 -9.80 -2.25 -13.38
N ASP A 195 -8.94 -1.29 -13.74
CA ASP A 195 -8.44 -1.12 -15.12
C ASP A 195 -6.90 -1.02 -15.24
N GLU A 196 -6.17 -1.20 -14.14
CA GLU A 196 -4.70 -1.06 -14.01
C GLU A 196 -4.12 0.33 -14.37
N LYS A 197 -4.92 1.26 -14.90
CA LYS A 197 -4.47 2.58 -15.33
C LYS A 197 -4.52 3.58 -14.19
N HIS A 198 -5.53 3.48 -13.35
CA HIS A 198 -5.79 4.41 -12.27
C HIS A 198 -5.46 3.74 -10.92
N LEU A 199 -4.20 3.88 -10.49
CA LEU A 199 -3.78 3.53 -9.14
C LEU A 199 -4.25 4.61 -8.17
N VAL A 200 -4.74 4.21 -6.99
CA VAL A 200 -5.36 5.12 -6.02
C VAL A 200 -6.48 5.92 -6.70
N ALA A 201 -7.54 5.22 -7.06
CA ALA A 201 -8.65 5.73 -7.84
C ALA A 201 -9.77 6.34 -6.99
N ALA A 202 -9.98 5.80 -5.78
CA ALA A 202 -11.05 6.17 -4.89
C ALA A 202 -10.58 6.15 -3.43
N VAL A 203 -11.36 6.78 -2.56
CA VAL A 203 -11.26 6.64 -1.10
C VAL A 203 -12.59 6.14 -0.55
N GLY A 204 -12.55 5.21 0.39
CA GLY A 204 -13.74 4.64 1.01
C GLY A 204 -13.56 4.37 2.49
N LEU A 205 -14.68 4.39 3.22
CA LEU A 205 -14.73 4.06 4.64
C LEU A 205 -15.32 2.66 4.83
N PHE A 206 -14.55 1.79 5.48
CA PHE A 206 -14.85 0.36 5.63
C PHE A 206 -14.87 0.00 7.11
N PRO A 207 -16.02 0.12 7.81
CA PRO A 207 -16.02 0.11 9.26
C PRO A 207 -15.55 -1.20 9.90
N ILE A 208 -15.78 -2.38 9.29
CA ILE A 208 -15.28 -3.63 9.86
C ILE A 208 -13.79 -3.81 9.56
N CYS A 209 -13.31 -3.39 8.38
CA CYS A 209 -11.89 -3.38 8.06
C CYS A 209 -11.10 -2.38 8.92
N GLY A 210 -11.70 -1.25 9.29
CA GLY A 210 -11.12 -0.27 10.22
C GLY A 210 -10.88 -0.81 11.64
N LEU A 211 -11.47 -1.96 12.01
CA LEU A 211 -11.19 -2.65 13.27
C LEU A 211 -9.99 -3.61 13.19
N ILE A 212 -9.42 -3.84 12.01
CA ILE A 212 -8.32 -4.78 11.83
C ILE A 212 -7.00 -4.10 12.17
N ASN A 213 -6.35 -4.55 13.24
CA ASN A 213 -5.11 -3.97 13.74
C ASN A 213 -3.90 -4.21 12.82
N HIS A 214 -2.88 -3.38 13.03
CA HIS A 214 -1.59 -3.48 12.38
C HIS A 214 -0.72 -4.64 12.91
N SER A 215 0.04 -5.26 11.99
CA SER A 215 1.25 -6.01 12.30
C SER A 215 2.31 -5.77 11.20
N CYS A 216 3.59 -5.65 11.57
CA CYS A 216 4.71 -5.64 10.60
C CYS A 216 4.98 -7.04 10.00
N GLN A 217 4.24 -8.05 10.49
CA GLN A 217 4.18 -9.42 10.00
C GLN A 217 2.70 -9.81 9.91
N PRO A 218 1.96 -9.20 8.97
CA PRO A 218 0.52 -9.39 8.90
C PRO A 218 0.19 -10.81 8.43
N ASN A 219 -0.96 -11.33 8.88
CA ASN A 219 -1.48 -12.61 8.40
C ASN A 219 -2.55 -12.45 7.32
N CYS A 220 -2.97 -11.22 7.01
CA CYS A 220 -3.86 -10.88 5.92
C CYS A 220 -3.31 -9.74 5.06
N THR A 221 -3.83 -9.64 3.84
CA THR A 221 -3.73 -8.46 2.96
C THR A 221 -5.13 -8.07 2.53
N TRP A 222 -5.27 -6.89 1.94
CA TRP A 222 -6.51 -6.45 1.32
C TRP A 222 -6.31 -6.12 -0.16
N SER A 223 -7.41 -6.13 -0.91
CA SER A 223 -7.46 -5.69 -2.31
C SER A 223 -8.86 -5.15 -2.65
N ASN A 224 -8.97 -4.32 -3.69
CA ASN A 224 -10.27 -3.94 -4.24
C ASN A 224 -10.89 -5.14 -4.97
N ALA A 225 -12.10 -5.53 -4.56
CA ALA A 225 -12.86 -6.63 -5.17
C ALA A 225 -13.94 -6.15 -6.14
N GLY A 226 -13.95 -4.85 -6.49
CA GLY A 226 -14.98 -4.22 -7.30
C GLY A 226 -16.20 -3.80 -6.49
N ASP A 227 -17.08 -3.01 -7.11
CA ASP A 227 -18.38 -2.60 -6.52
C ASP A 227 -18.24 -1.99 -5.11
N SER A 228 -17.16 -1.24 -4.88
CA SER A 228 -16.82 -0.63 -3.59
C SER A 228 -16.69 -1.63 -2.44
N ILE A 229 -16.15 -2.81 -2.74
CA ILE A 229 -15.86 -3.87 -1.77
C ILE A 229 -14.36 -3.97 -1.55
N MET A 230 -13.94 -3.86 -0.29
CA MET A 230 -12.61 -4.22 0.17
C MET A 230 -12.60 -5.69 0.59
N GLU A 231 -11.81 -6.53 -0.08
CA GLU A 231 -11.65 -7.93 0.29
C GLU A 231 -10.33 -8.15 1.05
N VAL A 232 -10.44 -8.69 2.26
CA VAL A 232 -9.33 -9.12 3.11
C VAL A 232 -9.10 -10.62 2.92
N ARG A 233 -7.87 -11.02 2.57
CA ARG A 233 -7.50 -12.42 2.29
C ARG A 233 -6.33 -12.86 3.16
N ALA A 234 -6.36 -14.11 3.60
CA ALA A 234 -5.31 -14.68 4.43
C ALA A 234 -4.02 -14.92 3.63
N LEU A 235 -2.90 -14.37 4.09
CA LEU A 235 -1.56 -14.56 3.50
C LEU A 235 -0.92 -15.89 3.90
N ARG A 236 -1.45 -16.52 4.95
CA ARG A 236 -1.06 -17.83 5.44
C ARG A 236 -2.20 -18.47 6.23
N ASP A 237 -2.00 -19.69 6.68
CA ASP A 237 -2.93 -20.33 7.60
C ASP A 237 -3.02 -19.53 8.91
N ILE A 238 -4.26 -19.25 9.35
CA ILE A 238 -4.59 -18.54 10.59
C ILE A 238 -5.30 -19.51 11.51
N LYS A 239 -4.84 -19.63 12.75
CA LYS A 239 -5.44 -20.54 13.73
C LYS A 239 -6.70 -19.93 14.35
N GLU A 240 -7.62 -20.78 14.79
CA GLU A 240 -8.73 -20.33 15.64
C GLU A 240 -8.22 -19.52 16.85
N GLY A 241 -8.86 -18.39 17.13
CA GLY A 241 -8.50 -17.48 18.21
C GLY A 241 -7.33 -16.53 17.89
N GLU A 242 -6.62 -16.74 16.79
CA GLU A 242 -5.57 -15.83 16.33
C GLU A 242 -6.19 -14.50 15.87
N GLU A 243 -5.50 -13.39 16.15
CA GLU A 243 -5.90 -12.06 15.70
C GLU A 243 -5.67 -11.93 14.19
N ILE A 244 -6.65 -11.36 13.49
CA ILE A 244 -6.54 -11.00 12.08
C ILE A 244 -5.84 -9.64 12.02
N THR A 245 -4.79 -9.52 11.22
CA THR A 245 -3.96 -8.31 11.14
C THR A 245 -3.65 -7.95 9.68
N LEU A 246 -3.59 -6.64 9.43
CA LEU A 246 -3.14 -6.03 8.17
C LEU A 246 -1.84 -5.27 8.40
N SER A 247 -1.18 -4.85 7.32
CA SER A 247 -0.17 -3.80 7.43
C SER A 247 -0.77 -2.44 7.06
N TYR A 248 -0.41 -1.40 7.80
CA TYR A 248 -0.82 -0.01 7.52
C TYR A 248 0.25 0.75 6.74
N ILE A 249 1.44 0.16 6.64
CA ILE A 249 2.65 0.77 6.11
C ILE A 249 3.42 -0.28 5.28
N ASP A 250 4.44 0.16 4.54
CA ASP A 250 5.34 -0.76 3.85
C ASP A 250 6.21 -1.54 4.84
N ILE A 251 6.17 -2.87 4.75
CA ILE A 251 6.90 -3.77 5.67
C ILE A 251 8.37 -3.99 5.26
N ASP A 252 8.77 -3.50 4.10
CA ASP A 252 10.13 -3.58 3.56
C ASP A 252 11.03 -2.41 4.04
N LYS A 253 10.50 -1.49 4.86
CA LYS A 253 11.27 -0.41 5.50
C LYS A 253 12.03 -0.93 6.73
N GLU A 254 13.07 -0.22 7.14
CA GLU A 254 13.82 -0.52 8.37
C GLU A 254 12.92 -0.43 9.62
N ARG A 255 13.22 -1.18 10.69
CA ARG A 255 12.35 -1.25 11.88
C ARG A 255 12.10 0.13 12.48
N ASN A 256 13.15 0.92 12.61
CA ASN A 256 13.05 2.26 13.19
C ASN A 256 12.21 3.21 12.33
N GLU A 257 12.25 3.07 11.01
CA GLU A 257 11.41 3.83 10.10
C GLU A 257 9.95 3.43 10.22
N ARG A 258 9.65 2.12 10.25
CA ARG A 258 8.30 1.60 10.46
C ARG A 258 7.71 2.10 11.79
N GLN A 259 8.48 2.03 12.86
CA GLN A 259 8.06 2.52 14.18
C GLN A 259 7.82 4.04 14.18
N LYS A 260 8.70 4.81 13.52
CA LYS A 260 8.52 6.26 13.38
C LYS A 260 7.25 6.60 12.60
N GLU A 261 7.04 5.96 11.45
CA GLU A 261 5.87 6.18 10.61
C GLU A 261 4.57 5.87 11.36
N LEU A 262 4.52 4.76 12.10
CA LEU A 262 3.35 4.40 12.92
C LEU A 262 3.12 5.38 14.08
N ARG A 263 4.16 5.88 14.74
CA ARG A 263 3.98 6.93 15.77
C ARG A 263 3.45 8.23 15.19
N ASP A 264 3.98 8.63 14.04
CA ASP A 264 3.65 9.90 13.40
C ASP A 264 2.25 9.88 12.77
N THR A 265 1.85 8.76 12.17
CA THR A 265 0.60 8.65 11.37
C THR A 265 -0.52 7.87 12.03
N LYS A 266 -0.22 7.04 13.05
CA LYS A 266 -1.19 6.17 13.73
C LYS A 266 -1.09 6.24 15.25
N HIS A 267 -0.14 7.01 15.76
CA HIS A 267 0.01 7.34 17.18
C HIS A 267 0.20 6.15 18.13
N PHE A 268 0.87 5.09 17.68
CA PHE A 268 1.24 3.95 18.53
C PHE A 268 2.63 3.38 18.18
N ASP A 269 3.22 2.64 19.12
CA ASP A 269 4.43 1.84 18.91
C ASP A 269 4.05 0.37 18.64
N CYS A 270 4.52 -0.20 17.54
CA CYS A 270 4.17 -1.57 17.16
C CYS A 270 4.88 -2.60 18.05
N GLN A 271 4.10 -3.51 18.64
CA GLN A 271 4.58 -4.58 19.52
C GLN A 271 4.38 -5.98 18.91
N CYS A 272 4.19 -6.07 17.58
CA CYS A 272 4.04 -7.37 16.91
C CYS A 272 5.29 -8.26 17.10
N GLU A 273 5.16 -9.56 16.81
CA GLU A 273 6.25 -10.54 16.92
C GLU A 273 7.54 -10.06 16.23
N ARG A 274 7.44 -9.58 14.98
CA ARG A 274 8.61 -9.08 14.24
C ARG A 274 9.33 -7.93 14.94
N CYS A 275 8.59 -6.99 15.54
CA CYS A 275 9.14 -5.81 16.20
C CYS A 275 9.64 -6.08 17.62
N SER A 276 9.00 -7.00 18.34
CA SER A 276 9.38 -7.42 19.69
C SER A 276 10.56 -8.38 19.70
N THR A 277 10.75 -9.19 18.66
CA THR A 277 11.93 -10.05 18.49
C THR A 277 13.21 -9.21 18.42
N PRO A 278 14.26 -9.54 19.19
CA PRO A 278 15.56 -8.87 19.14
C PRO A 278 16.08 -8.73 17.71
N LEU A 279 16.72 -7.59 17.39
CA LEU A 279 17.17 -7.32 16.02
C LEU A 279 18.06 -8.44 15.48
N SER A 280 18.94 -9.01 16.30
CA SER A 280 19.83 -10.12 15.94
C SER A 280 19.13 -11.39 15.45
N GLU A 281 17.89 -11.62 15.88
CA GLU A 281 17.07 -12.80 15.57
C GLU A 281 15.95 -12.50 14.56
N SER A 282 15.59 -11.23 14.42
CA SER A 282 14.56 -10.78 13.48
C SER A 282 15.10 -10.70 12.05
N ILE A 283 14.20 -10.84 11.07
CA ILE A 283 14.50 -10.60 9.65
C ILE A 283 14.99 -9.17 9.39
N ASP A 284 14.63 -8.23 10.27
CA ASP A 284 15.06 -6.82 10.18
C ASP A 284 16.58 -6.65 10.19
N ARG A 285 17.36 -7.60 10.75
CA ARG A 285 18.83 -7.57 10.67
C ARG A 285 19.38 -7.50 9.25
N TYR A 286 18.60 -7.99 8.27
CA TYR A 286 18.97 -7.95 6.87
C TYR A 286 18.59 -6.63 6.19
N LEU A 287 17.48 -6.01 6.64
CA LEU A 287 17.00 -4.70 6.16
C LEU A 287 17.90 -3.56 6.61
N GLU A 288 18.53 -3.70 7.78
CA GLU A 288 19.47 -2.74 8.37
C GLU A 288 20.93 -3.23 8.25
N GLY A 289 21.15 -4.29 7.47
CA GLY A 289 22.37 -5.09 7.50
C GLY A 289 23.50 -4.56 6.61
N PHE A 290 24.71 -4.53 7.15
CA PHE A 290 25.93 -4.23 6.40
C PHE A 290 26.84 -5.45 6.32
N ARG A 291 27.52 -5.61 5.20
CA ARG A 291 28.51 -6.68 5.01
C ARG A 291 29.91 -6.19 5.33
N CYS A 292 30.76 -7.09 5.80
CA CYS A 292 32.17 -6.78 6.00
C CYS A 292 32.88 -6.60 4.64
N PRO A 293 33.51 -5.45 4.37
CA PRO A 293 34.25 -5.22 3.12
C PRO A 293 35.51 -6.10 2.96
N ARG A 294 36.05 -6.66 4.06
CA ARG A 294 37.24 -7.53 4.00
C ARG A 294 36.88 -8.99 3.75
N CYS A 295 35.83 -9.48 4.39
CA CYS A 295 35.43 -10.89 4.35
C CYS A 295 34.53 -11.20 3.17
N SER A 296 33.63 -10.29 2.79
CA SER A 296 32.60 -10.55 1.78
C SER A 296 33.14 -10.56 0.35
N VAL A 297 34.34 -10.03 0.13
CA VAL A 297 35.05 -10.14 -1.16
C VAL A 297 35.56 -11.57 -1.40
N LYS A 298 35.73 -12.36 -0.33
CA LYS A 298 36.31 -13.72 -0.38
C LYS A 298 35.27 -14.82 -0.21
N ALA A 299 34.02 -14.47 0.03
CA ALA A 299 32.95 -15.42 0.34
C ALA A 299 32.01 -15.61 -0.86
N PRO A 300 31.50 -16.83 -1.11
CA PRO A 300 30.40 -17.03 -2.04
C PRO A 300 29.14 -16.25 -1.58
N GLU A 301 28.27 -15.86 -2.52
CA GLU A 301 27.08 -14.99 -2.30
C GLU A 301 26.18 -15.44 -1.14
N GLU A 302 26.23 -16.72 -0.74
CA GLU A 302 25.39 -17.33 0.28
C GLU A 302 25.95 -17.21 1.71
N LYS A 303 27.18 -16.73 1.90
CA LYS A 303 27.82 -16.56 3.21
C LYS A 303 28.23 -15.11 3.46
N ASP A 304 27.26 -14.20 3.35
CA ASP A 304 27.47 -12.79 3.65
C ASP A 304 27.91 -12.61 5.12
N CYS A 305 29.11 -12.06 5.30
CA CYS A 305 29.66 -11.76 6.62
C CYS A 305 29.02 -10.46 7.15
N LEU A 306 27.87 -10.60 7.80
CA LEU A 306 27.13 -9.47 8.38
C LEU A 306 27.91 -8.84 9.54
N LEU A 307 27.95 -7.50 9.57
CA LEU A 307 28.48 -6.76 10.71
C LEU A 307 27.47 -6.81 11.86
N ALA A 308 27.93 -7.15 13.06
CA ALA A 308 27.12 -7.22 14.26
C ALA A 308 27.17 -5.89 15.02
N HIS A 309 26.03 -5.46 15.58
CA HIS A 309 25.98 -4.27 16.41
C HIS A 309 26.50 -4.58 17.82
N VAL A 310 27.56 -3.88 18.23
CA VAL A 310 28.18 -4.00 19.55
C VAL A 310 28.41 -2.58 20.07
N GLU A 311 27.64 -2.18 21.08
CA GLU A 311 27.66 -0.84 21.66
C GLU A 311 27.51 0.27 20.59
N ASP A 312 28.53 1.07 20.33
CA ASP A 312 28.55 2.18 19.36
C ASP A 312 29.21 1.80 18.01
N LYS A 313 29.47 0.49 17.79
CA LYS A 313 30.20 -0.03 16.63
C LYS A 313 29.45 -1.16 15.92
N LEU A 314 29.64 -1.22 14.61
CA LEU A 314 29.36 -2.41 13.81
C LEU A 314 30.66 -3.21 13.66
N VAL A 315 30.69 -4.42 14.19
CA VAL A 315 31.89 -5.27 14.28
C VAL A 315 31.73 -6.50 13.41
N CYS A 316 32.76 -6.80 12.61
CA CYS A 316 32.83 -8.03 11.84
C CYS A 316 33.18 -9.20 12.77
N PRO A 317 32.33 -10.25 12.84
CA PRO A 317 32.59 -11.40 13.72
C PRO A 317 33.85 -12.19 13.31
N ASN A 318 34.24 -12.13 12.03
CA ASN A 318 35.33 -12.95 11.50
C ASN A 318 36.70 -12.26 11.55
N CYS A 319 36.79 -10.98 11.18
CA CYS A 319 38.07 -10.27 11.09
C CYS A 319 38.20 -9.09 12.04
N GLN A 320 37.20 -8.88 12.93
CA GLN A 320 37.21 -7.84 13.96
C GLN A 320 37.36 -6.41 13.41
N LEU A 321 37.09 -6.19 12.11
CA LEU A 321 36.89 -4.86 11.56
C LEU A 321 35.72 -4.22 12.33
N ASP A 322 35.93 -3.01 12.85
CA ASP A 322 34.86 -2.20 13.40
C ASP A 322 34.65 -0.92 12.60
N VAL A 323 33.42 -0.41 12.61
CA VAL A 323 33.06 0.90 12.08
C VAL A 323 32.05 1.55 13.01
N SER A 324 32.12 2.87 13.18
CA SER A 324 31.21 3.60 14.07
C SER A 324 29.76 3.53 13.56
N VAL A 325 28.82 3.18 14.44
CA VAL A 325 27.37 3.19 14.16
C VAL A 325 26.91 4.59 13.77
N ALA A 326 27.39 5.63 14.45
CA ALA A 326 27.02 7.02 14.16
C ALA A 326 27.50 7.46 12.77
N ALA A 327 28.72 7.07 12.38
CA ALA A 327 29.26 7.39 11.06
C ALA A 327 28.49 6.68 9.94
N VAL A 328 28.14 5.39 10.14
CA VAL A 328 27.30 4.62 9.22
C VAL A 328 25.91 5.24 9.11
N ALA A 329 25.27 5.59 10.23
CA ALA A 329 23.95 6.21 10.24
C ALA A 329 23.93 7.54 9.47
N SER A 330 24.96 8.38 9.62
CA SER A 330 25.10 9.62 8.85
C SER A 330 25.25 9.37 7.34
N ALA A 331 25.98 8.32 6.96
CA ALA A 331 26.16 7.95 5.56
C ALA A 331 24.86 7.38 4.95
N VAL A 332 24.12 6.57 5.72
CA VAL A 332 22.80 6.05 5.35
C VAL A 332 21.78 7.17 5.19
N PHE A 333 21.74 8.14 6.10
CA PHE A 333 20.89 9.31 5.98
C PHE A 333 21.14 10.06 4.67
N THR A 334 22.42 10.27 4.33
CA THR A 334 22.82 10.87 3.06
C THR A 334 22.37 10.02 1.85
N ALA A 335 22.49 8.70 1.93
CA ALA A 335 22.02 7.80 0.89
C ALA A 335 20.49 7.88 0.71
N LYS A 336 19.72 7.95 1.81
CA LYS A 336 18.25 8.12 1.78
C LYS A 336 17.83 9.43 1.12
N ILE A 337 18.54 10.53 1.37
CA ILE A 337 18.32 11.81 0.67
C ILE A 337 18.53 11.64 -0.85
N LYS A 338 19.60 10.96 -1.26
CA LYS A 338 19.87 10.68 -2.69
C LYS A 338 18.76 9.82 -3.31
N VAL A 339 18.28 8.79 -2.59
CA VAL A 339 17.15 7.94 -3.03
C VAL A 339 15.88 8.76 -3.20
N ALA A 340 15.55 9.65 -2.25
CA ALA A 340 14.38 10.52 -2.34
C ALA A 340 14.46 11.46 -3.56
N LYS A 341 15.63 12.07 -3.80
CA LYS A 341 15.88 12.92 -4.97
C LYS A 341 15.78 12.12 -6.28
N ALA A 342 16.30 10.90 -6.32
CA ALA A 342 16.23 10.03 -7.48
C ALA A 342 14.79 9.62 -7.79
N LYS A 343 13.97 9.32 -6.77
CA LYS A 343 12.53 9.07 -6.94
C LYS A 343 11.82 10.28 -7.57
N GLN A 344 12.15 11.50 -7.13
CA GLN A 344 11.62 12.72 -7.74
C GLN A 344 12.05 12.87 -9.21
N SER A 345 13.33 12.66 -9.53
CA SER A 345 13.83 12.67 -10.91
C SER A 345 13.14 11.63 -11.79
N LEU A 346 12.91 10.42 -11.27
CA LEU A 346 12.19 9.36 -11.98
C LEU A 346 10.76 9.79 -12.33
N ASN A 347 10.03 10.37 -11.37
CA ASN A 347 8.67 10.87 -11.57
C ASN A 347 8.61 12.05 -12.57
N GLN A 348 9.72 12.77 -12.75
CA GLN A 348 9.87 13.83 -13.76
C GLN A 348 10.43 13.31 -15.10
N PHE A 349 10.49 11.99 -15.28
CA PHE A 349 11.03 11.32 -16.47
C PHE A 349 12.52 11.61 -16.76
N LYS A 350 13.29 12.01 -15.75
CA LYS A 350 14.73 12.32 -15.85
C LYS A 350 15.59 11.09 -15.53
N TYR A 351 15.52 10.07 -16.38
CA TYR A 351 16.13 8.76 -16.10
C TYR A 351 17.66 8.77 -15.98
N ALA A 352 18.36 9.57 -16.79
CA ALA A 352 19.82 9.69 -16.71
C ALA A 352 20.28 10.32 -15.38
N ASP A 353 19.50 11.25 -14.84
CA ASP A 353 19.76 11.85 -13.53
C ASP A 353 19.63 10.80 -12.43
N VAL A 354 18.65 9.90 -12.51
CA VAL A 354 18.48 8.78 -11.54
C VAL A 354 19.74 7.93 -11.49
N VAL A 355 20.25 7.51 -12.66
CA VAL A 355 21.49 6.71 -12.76
C VAL A 355 22.68 7.45 -12.15
N THR A 356 22.82 8.74 -12.44
CA THR A 356 23.92 9.58 -11.92
C THR A 356 23.82 9.79 -10.41
N GLN A 357 22.63 10.07 -9.89
CA GLN A 357 22.39 10.35 -8.48
C GLN A 357 22.61 9.12 -7.59
N LEU A 358 22.31 7.93 -8.11
CA LEU A 358 22.45 6.66 -7.40
C LEU A 358 23.77 5.94 -7.73
N ALA A 359 24.64 6.55 -8.54
CA ALA A 359 25.95 6.00 -8.86
C ALA A 359 26.73 5.68 -7.58
N GLY A 360 27.26 4.46 -7.51
CA GLY A 360 28.06 3.98 -6.37
C GLY A 360 27.24 3.45 -5.18
N LEU A 361 25.98 3.83 -5.02
CA LEU A 361 25.14 3.31 -3.92
C LEU A 361 24.78 1.83 -4.09
N THR A 362 24.91 1.28 -5.30
CA THR A 362 24.81 -0.18 -5.52
C THR A 362 25.92 -0.96 -4.80
N LYS A 363 27.03 -0.30 -4.44
CA LYS A 363 28.17 -0.93 -3.77
C LYS A 363 28.13 -0.81 -2.25
N GLY A 364 27.35 0.12 -1.68
CA GLY A 364 27.34 0.43 -0.25
C GLY A 364 27.31 1.91 0.07
N VAL A 365 27.71 2.25 1.30
CA VAL A 365 27.96 3.61 1.77
C VAL A 365 29.44 3.81 2.06
N GLU A 366 29.94 5.01 1.79
CA GLU A 366 31.31 5.37 2.14
C GLU A 366 31.37 5.95 3.55
N VAL A 367 32.24 5.40 4.39
CA VAL A 367 32.49 5.85 5.75
C VAL A 367 33.99 6.03 5.93
N HIS A 368 34.43 7.27 6.14
CA HIS A 368 35.85 7.64 6.31
C HIS A 368 36.79 7.07 5.22
N GLY A 369 36.37 7.12 3.95
CA GLY A 369 37.14 6.60 2.81
C GLY A 369 37.08 5.08 2.62
N GLN A 370 36.32 4.37 3.46
CA GLN A 370 36.08 2.93 3.32
C GLN A 370 34.66 2.68 2.84
N MET A 371 34.52 1.92 1.75
CA MET A 371 33.23 1.45 1.27
C MET A 371 32.71 0.34 2.19
N ILE A 372 31.54 0.55 2.79
CA ILE A 372 30.83 -0.41 3.62
C ILE A 372 29.65 -0.97 2.82
N PRO A 373 29.74 -2.21 2.30
CA PRO A 373 28.72 -2.76 1.44
C PRO A 373 27.41 -3.01 2.18
N PHE A 374 26.30 -2.70 1.53
CA PHE A 374 24.99 -3.16 1.98
C PHE A 374 24.91 -4.69 1.93
N HIS A 375 24.15 -5.26 2.86
CA HIS A 375 23.58 -6.58 2.64
C HIS A 375 22.54 -6.50 1.52
N ARG A 376 22.35 -7.59 0.74
CA ARG A 376 21.43 -7.61 -0.41
C ARG A 376 19.99 -7.25 -0.05
N GLY A 377 19.58 -7.59 1.18
CA GLY A 377 18.26 -7.26 1.72
C GLY A 377 18.15 -5.87 2.34
N HIS A 378 19.20 -5.04 2.34
CA HIS A 378 19.15 -3.73 3.01
C HIS A 378 18.10 -2.83 2.34
N GLY A 379 17.29 -2.10 3.11
CA GLY A 379 16.19 -1.27 2.59
C GLY A 379 16.63 -0.24 1.53
N VAL A 380 17.72 0.49 1.80
CA VAL A 380 18.36 1.38 0.81
C VAL A 380 18.81 0.64 -0.46
N ALA A 381 19.38 -0.56 -0.35
CA ALA A 381 19.81 -1.33 -1.53
C ALA A 381 18.61 -1.77 -2.39
N ILE A 382 17.53 -2.22 -1.76
CA ILE A 382 16.25 -2.55 -2.41
C ILE A 382 15.69 -1.33 -3.16
N ALA A 383 15.63 -0.17 -2.48
CA ALA A 383 15.14 1.07 -3.09
C ALA A 383 16.00 1.53 -4.28
N VAL A 384 17.33 1.45 -4.14
CA VAL A 384 18.28 1.78 -5.21
C VAL A 384 18.12 0.84 -6.40
N ALA A 385 18.02 -0.48 -6.16
CA ALA A 385 17.86 -1.48 -7.23
C ALA A 385 16.57 -1.24 -8.03
N ARG A 386 15.46 -0.97 -7.33
CA ARG A 386 14.16 -0.67 -7.97
C ARG A 386 14.27 0.56 -8.88
N LEU A 387 14.68 1.71 -8.32
CA LEU A 387 14.77 2.98 -9.06
C LEU A 387 15.75 2.90 -10.25
N LEU A 388 16.92 2.28 -10.04
CA LEU A 388 17.91 2.11 -11.12
C LEU A 388 17.39 1.17 -12.21
N SER A 389 16.75 0.07 -11.85
CA SER A 389 16.23 -0.87 -12.85
C SER A 389 15.18 -0.22 -13.75
N ASP A 390 14.30 0.60 -13.17
CA ASP A 390 13.27 1.31 -13.93
C ASP A 390 13.89 2.36 -14.86
N ALA A 391 14.87 3.14 -14.36
CA ALA A 391 15.60 4.09 -15.18
C ALA A 391 16.35 3.39 -16.34
N HIS A 392 17.00 2.25 -16.07
CA HIS A 392 17.71 1.49 -17.09
C HIS A 392 16.78 0.91 -18.16
N ILE A 393 15.60 0.40 -17.81
CA ILE A 393 14.59 -0.03 -18.79
C ILE A 393 14.17 1.12 -19.72
N LYS A 394 14.02 2.34 -19.18
CA LYS A 394 13.62 3.52 -19.95
C LYS A 394 14.76 4.08 -20.81
N LEU A 395 16.01 3.85 -20.42
CA LEU A 395 17.21 4.19 -21.18
C LEU A 395 17.65 3.09 -22.15
N ASP A 396 16.86 2.02 -22.32
CA ASP A 396 17.17 0.86 -23.17
C ASP A 396 18.40 0.03 -22.72
N ASN A 397 18.84 0.19 -21.47
CA ASN A 397 19.91 -0.60 -20.86
C ASN A 397 19.35 -1.89 -20.23
N VAL A 398 18.77 -2.75 -21.07
CA VAL A 398 17.94 -3.89 -20.62
C VAL A 398 18.71 -4.91 -19.76
N VAL A 399 19.96 -5.23 -20.11
CA VAL A 399 20.79 -6.18 -19.35
C VAL A 399 21.05 -5.67 -17.92
N GLN A 400 21.34 -4.38 -17.77
CA GLN A 400 21.56 -3.77 -16.46
C GLN A 400 20.29 -3.83 -15.60
N ALA A 401 19.13 -3.59 -16.21
CA ALA A 401 17.85 -3.71 -15.53
C ALA A 401 17.53 -5.16 -15.15
N TYR A 402 17.83 -6.13 -16.01
CA TYR A 402 17.69 -7.55 -15.72
C TYR A 402 18.47 -7.95 -14.47
N GLU A 403 19.76 -7.59 -14.38
CA GLU A 403 20.59 -7.91 -13.23
C GLU A 403 20.06 -7.30 -11.92
N LEU A 404 19.66 -6.04 -11.97
CA LEU A 404 19.08 -5.34 -10.82
C LEU A 404 17.75 -5.96 -10.38
N ARG A 405 16.90 -6.38 -11.32
CA ARG A 405 15.62 -7.05 -11.03
C ARG A 405 15.81 -8.45 -10.48
N LYS A 406 16.81 -9.20 -10.97
CA LYS A 406 17.23 -10.49 -10.41
C LYS A 406 17.64 -10.34 -8.95
N GLN A 407 18.46 -9.33 -8.65
CA GLN A 407 18.88 -9.01 -7.28
C GLN A 407 17.70 -8.59 -6.41
N LEU A 408 16.77 -7.79 -6.95
CA LEU A 408 15.57 -7.34 -6.24
C LEU A 408 14.66 -8.50 -5.84
N VAL A 409 14.39 -9.45 -6.75
CA VAL A 409 13.59 -10.66 -6.44
C VAL A 409 14.26 -11.45 -5.32
N LYS A 410 15.56 -11.74 -5.42
CA LYS A 410 16.31 -12.45 -4.36
C LYS A 410 16.29 -11.71 -3.02
N ALA A 411 16.37 -10.39 -3.03
CA ALA A 411 16.33 -9.57 -1.82
C ALA A 411 14.95 -9.63 -1.15
N LEU A 412 13.86 -9.46 -1.91
CA LEU A 412 12.50 -9.50 -1.38
C LEU A 412 12.08 -10.89 -0.91
N GLN A 413 12.51 -11.96 -1.60
CA GLN A 413 12.30 -13.34 -1.14
C GLN A 413 12.95 -13.60 0.23
N LEU A 414 14.02 -12.88 0.54
CA LEU A 414 14.70 -13.00 1.82
C LEU A 414 14.00 -12.20 2.92
N VAL A 415 13.62 -10.95 2.66
CA VAL A 415 13.16 -10.02 3.71
C VAL A 415 11.64 -9.90 3.86
N SER A 416 10.89 -10.27 2.82
CA SER A 416 9.44 -10.20 2.81
C SER A 416 8.83 -11.59 3.04
N TRP A 417 7.54 -11.62 3.39
CA TRP A 417 6.78 -12.87 3.45
C TRP A 417 6.58 -13.48 2.05
N HIS A 418 6.44 -14.81 1.98
CA HIS A 418 6.22 -15.54 0.71
C HIS A 418 5.07 -14.96 -0.11
N ASN A 419 3.96 -14.58 0.54
CA ASN A 419 2.81 -13.96 -0.11
C ASN A 419 2.85 -12.44 0.14
N HIS A 420 3.54 -11.72 -0.72
CA HIS A 420 3.73 -10.27 -0.61
C HIS A 420 3.62 -9.61 -1.99
N LEU A 421 2.69 -8.67 -2.18
CA LEU A 421 2.40 -8.10 -3.50
C LEU A 421 3.61 -7.39 -4.15
N PRO A 422 4.45 -6.62 -3.42
CA PRO A 422 5.71 -6.10 -3.94
C PRO A 422 6.69 -7.16 -4.46
N LEU A 423 6.68 -8.38 -3.90
CA LEU A 423 7.46 -9.50 -4.42
C LEU A 423 6.85 -10.05 -5.71
N ALA A 424 5.51 -10.15 -5.80
CA ALA A 424 4.81 -10.52 -7.02
C ALA A 424 5.16 -9.57 -8.18
N LEU A 425 5.12 -8.26 -7.92
CA LEU A 425 5.45 -7.24 -8.92
C LEU A 425 6.92 -7.31 -9.35
N ALA A 426 7.86 -7.56 -8.42
CA ALA A 426 9.26 -7.76 -8.76
C ALA A 426 9.47 -8.98 -9.66
N HIS A 427 8.74 -10.08 -9.40
CA HIS A 427 8.71 -11.26 -10.26
C HIS A 427 8.20 -10.94 -11.67
N PHE A 428 7.10 -10.20 -11.77
CA PHE A 428 6.55 -9.76 -13.05
C PHE A 428 7.54 -8.88 -13.82
N GLU A 429 8.10 -7.86 -13.18
CA GLU A 429 9.04 -6.93 -13.79
C GLU A 429 10.33 -7.64 -14.24
N TYR A 430 10.81 -8.60 -13.47
CA TYR A 430 11.97 -9.43 -13.83
C TYR A 430 11.69 -10.21 -15.11
N ALA A 431 10.57 -10.94 -15.16
CA ALA A 431 10.15 -11.69 -16.34
C ALA A 431 9.98 -10.78 -17.57
N GLN A 432 9.43 -9.57 -17.40
CA GLN A 432 9.26 -8.60 -18.47
C GLN A 432 10.60 -8.09 -19.04
N ALA A 433 11.63 -7.96 -18.21
CA ALA A 433 12.98 -7.61 -18.68
C ALA A 433 13.54 -8.74 -19.55
N ILE A 434 13.39 -10.00 -19.13
CA ILE A 434 13.81 -11.17 -19.91
C ILE A 434 13.05 -11.26 -21.22
N ARG A 435 11.73 -11.11 -21.19
CA ARG A 435 10.88 -11.13 -22.38
C ARG A 435 11.33 -10.09 -23.41
N ARG A 436 11.73 -8.90 -22.97
CA ARG A 436 12.27 -7.87 -23.87
C ARG A 436 13.58 -8.32 -24.52
N MET A 437 14.49 -8.96 -23.79
CA MET A 437 15.72 -9.53 -24.38
C MET A 437 15.42 -10.64 -25.39
N LEU A 438 14.45 -11.52 -25.10
CA LEU A 438 14.10 -12.64 -25.98
C LEU A 438 13.38 -12.21 -27.27
N LEU A 439 12.55 -11.16 -27.22
CA LEU A 439 11.76 -10.70 -28.37
C LEU A 439 12.54 -9.78 -29.32
N HIS A 440 13.62 -9.15 -28.86
CA HIS A 440 14.36 -8.16 -29.64
C HIS A 440 15.77 -8.68 -29.97
N PRO A 441 16.01 -9.14 -31.22
CA PRO A 441 17.28 -9.77 -31.62
C PRO A 441 18.52 -8.88 -31.45
N THR A 442 18.33 -7.57 -31.35
CA THR A 442 19.40 -6.57 -31.19
C THR A 442 19.71 -6.27 -29.72
N THR A 443 18.88 -6.73 -28.78
CA THR A 443 19.12 -6.52 -27.36
C THR A 443 20.23 -7.48 -26.90
N PRO A 444 21.30 -6.97 -26.26
CA PRO A 444 22.37 -7.83 -25.77
C PRO A 444 21.82 -8.80 -24.71
N LEU A 445 22.39 -10.00 -24.66
CA LEU A 445 22.12 -10.98 -23.61
C LEU A 445 23.16 -10.85 -22.48
N PRO A 446 22.81 -11.25 -21.24
CA PRO A 446 23.79 -11.38 -20.16
C PRO A 446 24.91 -12.37 -20.53
N GLU A 447 26.11 -12.15 -20.00
CA GLU A 447 27.25 -13.04 -20.25
C GLU A 447 26.98 -14.45 -19.68
N ASN A 448 27.19 -15.48 -20.50
CA ASN A 448 27.03 -16.90 -20.13
C ASN A 448 25.60 -17.39 -19.91
N LEU A 449 24.58 -16.69 -20.41
CA LEU A 449 23.21 -17.22 -20.48
C LEU A 449 22.77 -17.41 -21.93
N ASP A 450 22.17 -18.56 -22.21
CA ASP A 450 21.51 -18.80 -23.50
C ASP A 450 20.01 -18.46 -23.48
N HIS A 451 19.37 -18.57 -24.65
CA HIS A 451 17.95 -18.27 -24.80
C HIS A 451 17.06 -19.24 -24.00
N ASP A 452 17.47 -20.50 -23.85
CA ASP A 452 16.67 -21.52 -23.17
C ASP A 452 16.70 -21.30 -21.65
N GLU A 453 17.86 -20.98 -21.10
CA GLU A 453 18.03 -20.60 -19.68
C GLU A 453 17.22 -19.35 -19.34
N LEU A 454 17.26 -18.32 -20.20
CA LEU A 454 16.45 -17.11 -20.04
C LEU A 454 14.95 -17.42 -20.11
N GLN A 455 14.52 -18.30 -21.02
CA GLN A 455 13.12 -18.69 -21.11
C GLN A 455 12.67 -19.45 -19.86
N GLN A 456 13.53 -20.30 -19.29
CA GLN A 456 13.24 -20.99 -18.03
C GLN A 456 13.12 -20.02 -16.85
N GLU A 457 14.06 -19.06 -16.72
CA GLU A 457 13.99 -18.04 -15.68
C GLU A 457 12.73 -17.16 -15.80
N MET A 458 12.36 -16.79 -17.04
CA MET A 458 11.15 -16.00 -17.31
C MET A 458 9.88 -16.74 -16.85
N ARG A 459 9.74 -18.02 -17.23
CA ARG A 459 8.58 -18.84 -16.83
C ARG A 459 8.48 -18.99 -15.32
N ALA A 460 9.58 -19.36 -14.66
CA ALA A 460 9.61 -19.49 -13.20
C ALA A 460 9.23 -18.17 -12.49
N SER A 461 9.61 -17.04 -13.06
CA SER A 461 9.24 -15.73 -12.50
C SER A 461 7.79 -15.35 -12.77
N TYR A 462 7.20 -15.69 -13.92
CA TYR A 462 5.76 -15.54 -14.13
C TYR A 462 4.91 -16.46 -13.24
N GLU A 463 5.39 -17.69 -12.97
CA GLU A 463 4.78 -18.60 -11.99
C GLU A 463 4.79 -17.96 -10.59
N GLY A 464 5.94 -17.45 -10.13
CA GLY A 464 6.04 -16.75 -8.85
C GLY A 464 5.10 -15.52 -8.75
N PHE A 465 4.97 -14.75 -9.83
CA PHE A 465 3.98 -13.66 -9.90
C PHE A 465 2.55 -14.18 -9.75
N SER A 466 2.20 -15.24 -10.47
CA SER A 466 0.85 -15.82 -10.47
C SER A 466 0.44 -16.43 -9.15
N ASP A 467 1.33 -17.22 -8.53
CA ASP A 467 1.07 -17.89 -7.27
C ASP A 467 0.78 -16.88 -6.15
N ILE A 468 1.60 -15.83 -6.06
CA ILE A 468 1.41 -14.77 -5.06
C ILE A 468 0.11 -14.00 -5.33
N CYS A 469 -0.18 -13.65 -6.59
CA CYS A 469 -1.43 -12.97 -6.95
C CYS A 469 -2.67 -13.82 -6.64
N ALA A 470 -2.61 -15.14 -6.82
CA ALA A 470 -3.73 -16.04 -6.53
C ALA A 470 -4.09 -16.08 -5.04
N VAL A 471 -3.09 -15.92 -4.16
CA VAL A 471 -3.28 -15.80 -2.71
C VAL A 471 -3.76 -14.40 -2.34
N CYS A 472 -3.00 -13.36 -2.73
CA CYS A 472 -3.18 -11.99 -2.27
C CYS A 472 -4.42 -11.29 -2.84
N LEU A 473 -4.85 -11.65 -4.05
CA LEU A 473 -5.84 -10.88 -4.80
C LEU A 473 -7.13 -11.68 -5.05
N GLY A 474 -8.26 -10.99 -4.93
CA GLY A 474 -9.55 -11.52 -5.33
C GLY A 474 -9.61 -11.91 -6.80
N LYS A 475 -10.54 -12.80 -7.17
CA LYS A 475 -10.75 -13.20 -8.57
C LYS A 475 -10.93 -12.04 -9.56
N PRO A 476 -11.71 -10.98 -9.26
CA PRO A 476 -11.96 -9.91 -10.23
C PRO A 476 -10.77 -8.94 -10.38
N HIS A 477 -9.67 -9.13 -9.64
CA HIS A 477 -8.58 -8.18 -9.63
C HIS A 477 -7.80 -8.21 -10.96
N PRO A 478 -7.55 -7.06 -11.63
CA PRO A 478 -6.89 -7.01 -12.93
C PRO A 478 -5.51 -7.69 -12.96
N LEU A 479 -4.66 -7.42 -11.95
CA LEU A 479 -3.35 -8.05 -11.83
C LEU A 479 -3.41 -9.59 -11.78
N ARG A 480 -4.51 -10.18 -11.29
CA ARG A 480 -4.70 -11.63 -11.30
C ARG A 480 -5.01 -12.16 -12.70
N HIS A 481 -5.79 -11.42 -13.49
CA HIS A 481 -5.98 -11.73 -14.91
C HIS A 481 -4.65 -11.60 -15.68
N ARG A 482 -3.87 -10.56 -15.39
CA ARG A 482 -2.54 -10.35 -15.98
C ARG A 482 -1.58 -11.47 -15.65
N ALA A 483 -1.58 -11.96 -14.41
CA ALA A 483 -0.81 -13.11 -13.98
C ALA A 483 -1.15 -14.38 -14.79
N LEU A 484 -2.44 -14.68 -14.94
CA LEU A 484 -2.89 -15.83 -15.73
C LEU A 484 -2.51 -15.71 -17.21
N ALA A 485 -2.64 -14.51 -17.79
CA ALA A 485 -2.22 -14.25 -19.16
C ALA A 485 -0.70 -14.42 -19.33
N ALA A 486 0.10 -14.01 -18.34
CA ALA A 486 1.55 -14.13 -18.39
C ALA A 486 2.03 -15.60 -18.45
N LEU A 487 1.28 -16.54 -17.87
CA LEU A 487 1.57 -17.98 -17.94
C LEU A 487 1.32 -18.60 -19.31
N THR A 488 0.63 -17.90 -20.22
CA THR A 488 0.37 -18.40 -21.58
C THR A 488 1.51 -18.11 -22.57
N PHE A 489 2.48 -17.30 -22.15
CA PHE A 489 3.72 -17.01 -22.88
C PHE A 489 4.83 -18.01 -22.51
#